data_AF-A0A447TST4-F1
#
_entry.id   AF-A0A447TST4-F1
#
_cell.length_a   1.000
_cell.length_b   1.000
_cell.length_c   1.000
_cell.angle_alpha   90.00
_cell.angle_beta   90.00
_cell.angle_gamma   90.00
#
_symmetry.space_group_name_H-M   'P 1'
#
loop_
_entity.id
_entity.type
_entity.pdbx_description
1 polymer ?
#
loop_
_entity_poly.entity_id
_entity_poly.type
_entity_poly.pdbx_seq_one_letter_code
_entity_poly.pdbx_strand_id
1 'polypeptide(L)' 'MICVSRPTNPTGNVITDEELMKLDRLANQHNIPLVIDNAYGVPFPGIIF' A
#
# COMPACT_ATOMS: atom_id res chain seq x y z
N MET A 1 -8.60 4.80 10.04
CA MET A 1 -7.33 4.77 9.27
C MET A 1 -7.21 3.40 8.62
N ILE A 2 -6.74 3.34 7.39
CA ILE A 2 -6.33 2.10 6.70
C ILE A 2 -4.80 2.15 6.59
N CYS A 3 -4.11 1.05 6.88
CA CYS A 3 -2.67 0.94 6.76
C CYS A 3 -2.30 -0.38 6.09
N VAL A 4 -1.44 -0.35 5.08
CA VAL A 4 -0.98 -1.54 4.35
C VAL A 4 0.52 -1.44 4.10
N SER A 5 1.23 -2.57 4.14
CA SER A 5 2.62 -2.65 3.73
C SER A 5 2.73 -3.06 2.25
N ARG A 6 3.63 -2.43 1.49
CA ARG A 6 3.90 -2.76 0.08
C ARG A 6 5.43 -2.76 -0.15
N PRO A 7 6.07 -3.93 -0.31
CA PRO A 7 5.54 -5.29 -0.15
C PRO A 7 4.99 -5.60 1.26
N THR A 8 4.00 -6.49 1.35
CA THR A 8 3.42 -6.91 2.63
C THR A 8 4.36 -7.82 3.42
N ASN A 9 4.45 -7.63 4.73
CA ASN A 9 5.14 -8.54 5.66
C ASN A 9 4.11 -9.48 6.32
N PRO A 10 4.29 -10.81 6.39
CA PRO A 10 5.50 -11.60 6.04
C PRO A 10 5.51 -12.22 4.65
N THR A 11 4.45 -12.03 3.86
CA THR A 11 4.24 -12.78 2.61
C THR A 11 5.06 -12.25 1.43
N GLY A 12 5.57 -11.02 1.50
CA GLY A 12 6.22 -10.34 0.39
C GLY A 12 5.26 -9.94 -0.73
N ASN A 13 3.93 -10.02 -0.53
CA ASN A 13 2.98 -9.75 -1.60
C ASN A 13 2.96 -8.27 -1.96
N VAL A 14 3.00 -7.97 -3.25
CA VAL A 14 2.90 -6.61 -3.78
C VAL A 14 1.46 -6.41 -4.20
N ILE A 15 0.70 -5.63 -3.43
CA ILE A 15 -0.63 -5.19 -3.85
C ILE A 15 -0.51 -4.41 -5.17
N THR A 16 -1.44 -4.66 -6.08
CA THR A 16 -1.50 -4.00 -7.38
C THR A 16 -2.00 -2.56 -7.25
N ASP A 17 -1.77 -1.75 -8.27
CA ASP A 17 -2.25 -0.36 -8.30
C ASP A 17 -3.79 -0.30 -8.27
N GLU A 18 -4.47 -1.27 -8.88
CA GLU A 18 -5.95 -1.36 -8.86
C GLU A 18 -6.47 -1.64 -7.44
N GLU A 19 -5.82 -2.53 -6.71
CA GLU A 19 -6.16 -2.81 -5.30
C GLU A 19 -5.90 -1.58 -4.42
N LEU A 20 -4.80 -0.85 -4.68
CA LEU A 20 -4.51 0.39 -3.98
C LEU A 20 -5.58 1.46 -4.23
N MET A 21 -6.06 1.62 -5.47
CA MET A 21 -7.16 2.53 -5.80
C MET A 21 -8.49 2.13 -5.16
N LYS A 22 -8.72 0.84 -4.88
CA LYS A 22 -9.90 0.38 -4.12
C LYS A 22 -9.78 0.79 -2.66
N LEU A 23 -8.60 0.61 -2.05
CA LEU A 23 -8.32 1.04 -0.68
C LEU A 23 -8.44 2.56 -0.51
N ASP A 24 -7.92 3.33 -1.47
CA ASP A 24 -8.02 4.80 -1.48
C ASP A 24 -9.48 5.27 -1.53
N ARG A 25 -10.29 4.72 -2.43
CA ARG A 25 -11.73 5.04 -2.50
C ARG A 25 -12.45 4.73 -1.20
N LEU A 26 -12.14 3.58 -0.58
CA LEU A 26 -12.74 3.20 0.70
C LEU A 26 -12.31 4.15 1.83
N ALA A 27 -11.04 4.52 1.89
CA ALA A 27 -10.53 5.48 2.89
C ALA A 27 -11.20 6.85 2.76
N ASN A 28 -11.36 7.35 1.53
CA ASN A 28 -12.07 8.59 1.23
C ASN A 28 -13.55 8.54 1.62
N GLN A 29 -14.25 7.44 1.30
CA GLN A 29 -15.67 7.27 1.69
C GLN A 29 -15.89 7.35 3.20
N HIS A 30 -14.94 6.86 3.99
CA HIS A 30 -15.00 6.88 5.44
C HIS A 30 -14.30 8.09 6.07
N ASN A 31 -13.77 9.01 5.26
CA ASN A 31 -13.04 10.19 5.71
C ASN A 31 -11.89 9.86 6.70
N ILE A 32 -11.12 8.81 6.38
CA ILE A 32 -9.98 8.33 7.17
C ILE A 32 -8.72 8.27 6.30
N PRO A 33 -7.51 8.43 6.88
CA PRO A 33 -6.28 8.34 6.09
C PRO A 33 -5.98 6.92 5.65
N LEU A 34 -5.41 6.78 4.44
CA LEU A 34 -4.72 5.60 3.95
C LEU A 34 -3.20 5.81 4.08
N VAL A 35 -2.52 4.91 4.79
CA VAL A 35 -1.06 4.91 4.97
C VAL A 35 -0.46 3.69 4.29
N ILE A 36 0.60 3.92 3.51
CA ILE A 36 1.36 2.86 2.85
C ILE A 36 2.72 2.77 3.51
N ASP A 37 2.97 1.64 4.16
CA ASP A 37 4.26 1.29 4.73
C ASP A 37 5.15 0.64 3.65
N ASN A 38 6.10 1.44 3.15
CA ASN A 38 7.08 1.02 2.16
C ASN A 38 8.41 0.59 2.80
N ALA A 39 8.38 -0.01 4.01
CA ALA A 39 9.58 -0.50 4.70
C ALA A 39 10.48 -1.42 3.85
N TYR A 40 9.93 -2.05 2.80
CA TYR A 40 10.63 -3.02 1.95
C TYR A 40 10.64 -2.65 0.45
N GLY A 41 10.28 -1.41 0.07
CA GLY A 41 10.34 -0.90 -1.31
C GLY A 41 11.71 -0.26 -1.65
N VAL A 42 12.13 -0.27 -2.92
CA VAL A 42 13.57 -0.07 -3.29
C VAL A 42 13.83 0.82 -4.52
N PRO A 43 14.77 1.78 -4.63
CA PRO A 43 16.10 1.26 -4.75
C PRO A 43 16.65 1.19 -3.33
N PHE A 44 17.19 0.03 -2.94
CA PHE A 44 17.85 -0.96 -3.81
C PHE A 44 17.32 -2.41 -3.77
N PRO A 45 16.77 -3.02 -4.87
CA PRO A 45 16.43 -2.46 -6.22
C PRO A 45 14.96 -2.70 -6.72
N GLY A 46 14.18 -1.62 -7.01
CA GLY A 46 12.87 -1.58 -7.74
C GLY A 46 11.61 -0.97 -7.03
N ILE A 47 11.36 0.37 -7.03
CA ILE A 47 10.31 1.00 -6.18
C ILE A 47 9.10 0.91 -7.04
N ILE A 48 8.09 0.25 -6.49
CA ILE A 48 6.76 0.26 -7.05
C ILE A 48 6.00 1.30 -6.23
N PHE A 49 5.75 2.47 -6.84
CA PHE A 49 4.90 3.51 -6.28
C PHE A 49 3.43 3.12 -6.47
#